data_AF-W7T5H0-F1
#
_entry.id   AF-W7T5H0-F1
#
_cell.length_a   1.000
_cell.length_b   1.000
_cell.length_c   1.000
_cell.angle_alpha   90.00
_cell.angle_beta   90.00
_cell.angle_gamma   90.00
#
_symmetry.space_group_name_H-M   'P 1'
#
loop_
_entity.id
_entity.type
_entity.pdbx_description
1 polymer ?
#
loop_
_entity_poly.entity_id
_entity_poly.type
_entity_poly.pdbx_seq_one_letter_code
_entity_poly.pdbx_strand_id
1 'polypeptide(L)'
;MPSDTEASPGAGAQGEATVGVVATGRVRRHEFVYANDDRFAPTALVPAPPPRPVKPPAPVGELTTANAEEVASLVTEALGGAPDTRNHNRWGIRGLLTHLELYPGQTWQQRWESAGLNEPGATVTAQATTVSPTLRRRLNAAAGHAFAVRLVQPSLRAFRSYLFSCYPRWFRTIARDPLLEEFCRRVEALPVSRERHHDALSTCAARRPSSASSWPS
;
A
#
# COMPACT_ATOMS: atom_id res chain seq x y z
N MET A 1 18.33 -5.56 -86.67
CA MET A 1 17.13 -5.12 -85.95
C MET A 1 17.53 -5.02 -84.48
N PRO A 2 17.47 -3.82 -83.92
CA PRO A 2 18.38 -3.26 -82.92
C PRO A 2 17.71 -3.32 -81.53
N SER A 3 18.29 -2.97 -80.39
CA SER A 3 18.93 -1.70 -80.03
C SER A 3 19.63 -1.96 -78.69
N ASP A 4 20.94 -1.75 -78.62
CA ASP A 4 21.60 -0.55 -78.08
C ASP A 4 21.93 -0.71 -76.59
N THR A 5 23.19 -0.84 -76.17
CA THR A 5 24.34 0.11 -76.22
C THR A 5 24.52 0.74 -74.83
N GLU A 6 25.71 0.47 -74.25
CA GLU A 6 26.50 1.29 -73.29
C GLU A 6 25.90 1.65 -71.91
N ALA A 7 26.66 1.86 -70.82
CA ALA A 7 28.07 1.69 -70.47
C ALA A 7 28.17 1.74 -68.92
N SER A 8 29.21 1.13 -68.36
CA SER A 8 29.76 1.48 -67.02
C SER A 8 30.49 2.83 -67.09
N PRO A 9 31.01 3.48 -66.02
CA PRO A 9 31.06 3.13 -64.58
C PRO A 9 30.86 4.34 -63.60
N GLY A 10 31.00 4.11 -62.29
CA GLY A 10 31.77 5.03 -61.43
C GLY A 10 31.03 5.94 -60.42
N ALA A 11 31.23 5.63 -59.14
CA ALA A 11 31.47 6.52 -58.00
C ALA A 11 30.67 7.84 -57.85
N GLY A 12 29.92 7.95 -56.76
CA GLY A 12 29.40 9.24 -56.28
C GLY A 12 28.63 9.10 -54.98
N ALA A 13 29.07 9.83 -53.97
CA ALA A 13 28.56 9.85 -52.62
C ALA A 13 27.16 10.51 -52.48
N GLN A 14 26.65 10.48 -51.24
CA GLN A 14 25.56 11.32 -50.70
C GLN A 14 24.14 10.79 -51.04
N GLY A 15 23.15 10.80 -50.16
CA GLY A 15 23.03 11.31 -48.82
C GLY A 15 21.71 10.80 -48.25
N GLU A 16 21.71 10.60 -46.95
CA GLU A 16 20.62 10.10 -46.11
C GLU A 16 19.40 11.04 -46.19
N ALA A 17 18.30 10.57 -46.80
CA ALA A 17 17.05 11.32 -46.88
C ALA A 17 16.22 11.06 -45.61
N THR A 18 16.54 11.79 -44.53
CA THR A 18 15.65 11.89 -43.37
C THR A 18 14.58 12.94 -43.68
N VAL A 19 13.33 12.51 -43.83
CA VAL A 19 12.17 13.40 -43.98
C VAL A 19 11.99 14.19 -42.68
N GLY A 20 12.35 15.47 -42.71
CA GLY A 20 12.19 16.40 -41.61
C GLY A 20 10.72 16.72 -41.35
N VAL A 21 10.21 16.32 -40.20
CA VAL A 21 8.98 16.89 -39.65
C VAL A 21 9.33 18.27 -39.07
N VAL A 22 8.91 19.31 -39.78
CA VAL A 22 9.03 20.71 -39.34
C VAL A 22 8.02 20.96 -38.22
N ALA A 23 8.48 20.95 -36.98
CA ALA A 23 7.72 21.43 -35.83
C ALA A 23 7.96 22.95 -35.65
N THR A 24 7.08 23.77 -36.20
CA THR A 24 7.00 25.21 -35.94
C THR A 24 6.41 25.46 -34.54
N GLY A 25 7.23 25.28 -33.51
CA GLY A 25 6.88 25.61 -32.13
C GLY A 25 8.10 26.16 -31.41
N ARG A 26 8.32 27.47 -31.47
CA ARG A 26 9.39 28.14 -30.74
C ARG A 26 9.01 28.17 -29.25
N VAL A 27 9.30 27.09 -28.52
CA VAL A 27 9.14 27.05 -27.06
C VAL A 27 10.19 27.98 -26.46
N ARG A 28 9.80 29.21 -26.15
CA ARG A 28 10.55 30.04 -25.21
C ARG A 28 10.37 29.40 -23.83
N ARG A 29 11.41 28.73 -23.33
CA ARG A 29 11.50 28.46 -21.90
C ARG A 29 11.61 29.81 -21.21
N HIS A 30 10.51 30.28 -20.63
CA HIS A 30 10.62 31.28 -19.57
C HIS A 30 11.40 30.60 -18.45
N GLU A 31 12.59 31.11 -18.16
CA GLU A 31 13.22 30.86 -16.87
C GLU A 31 12.22 31.30 -15.81
N PHE A 32 11.72 30.34 -15.04
CA PHE A 32 10.92 30.64 -13.88
C PHE A 32 11.87 31.21 -12.85
N VAL A 33 12.00 32.54 -12.84
CA VAL A 33 12.69 33.25 -11.78
C VAL A 33 11.86 33.03 -10.52
N TYR A 34 12.41 32.30 -9.55
CA TYR A 34 11.90 32.36 -8.19
C TYR A 34 12.07 33.79 -7.71
N ALA A 35 11.02 34.60 -7.84
CA ALA A 35 10.85 35.70 -6.92
C ALA A 35 10.75 35.03 -5.55
N ASN A 36 11.80 35.13 -4.75
CA ASN A 36 11.77 34.81 -3.33
C ASN A 36 10.83 35.83 -2.67
N ASP A 37 9.53 35.62 -2.87
CA ASP A 37 8.49 36.31 -2.13
C ASP A 37 8.41 35.56 -0.79
N ASP A 38 9.22 36.00 0.18
CA ASP A 38 9.33 35.49 1.56
C ASP A 38 8.00 35.54 2.36
N ARG A 39 6.88 35.79 1.67
CA ARG A 39 5.52 35.88 2.24
C ARG A 39 4.81 34.54 2.34
N PHE A 40 5.33 33.50 1.70
CA PHE A 40 4.85 32.12 1.84
C PHE A 40 5.98 31.21 2.33
N ALA A 41 6.52 31.50 3.52
CA ALA A 41 7.04 30.41 4.33
C ALA A 41 5.82 29.63 4.84
N PRO A 42 5.51 28.41 4.35
CA PRO A 42 4.55 27.57 5.04
C PRO A 42 5.14 27.38 6.43
N THR A 43 4.54 28.05 7.42
CA THR A 43 4.80 27.72 8.82
C THR A 43 4.36 26.27 8.91
N ALA A 44 5.31 25.35 8.82
CA ALA A 44 5.06 23.95 8.99
C ALA A 44 4.60 23.81 10.43
N LEU A 45 3.28 23.87 10.63
CA LEU A 45 2.65 23.39 11.83
C LEU A 45 3.04 21.92 11.86
N VAL A 46 4.09 21.61 12.61
CA VAL A 46 4.43 20.25 12.99
C VAL A 46 3.63 20.00 14.25
N PRO A 47 2.38 19.51 14.15
CA PRO A 47 1.63 19.17 15.34
C PRO A 47 2.45 18.15 16.12
N ALA A 48 2.59 18.37 17.43
CA ALA A 48 3.15 17.36 18.31
C ALA A 48 2.39 16.04 18.09
N PRO A 49 3.08 14.91 17.93
CA PRO A 49 2.43 13.64 17.67
C PRO A 49 1.45 13.37 18.83
N PRO A 50 0.17 13.03 18.54
CA PRO A 50 -0.82 12.83 19.58
C PRO A 50 -0.34 11.77 20.59
N PRO A 51 -0.61 11.98 21.90
CA PRO A 51 -0.30 10.99 22.91
C PRO A 51 -1.01 9.69 22.56
N ARG A 52 -0.31 8.58 22.78
CA ARG A 52 -0.80 7.29 22.32
C ARG A 52 -1.89 6.76 23.22
N PRO A 53 -2.92 6.12 22.66
CA PRO A 53 -3.82 5.30 23.45
C PRO A 53 -3.01 4.18 24.10
N VAL A 54 -3.00 4.12 25.44
CA VAL A 54 -2.38 3.04 26.23
C VAL A 54 -2.99 1.68 25.86
N LYS A 55 -4.26 1.69 25.46
CA LYS A 55 -4.94 0.56 24.83
C LYS A 55 -5.60 1.07 23.54
N PRO A 56 -5.04 0.79 22.36
CA PRO A 56 -5.74 1.10 21.12
C PRO A 56 -7.10 0.40 21.15
N PRO A 57 -8.19 1.01 20.66
CA PRO A 57 -9.47 0.30 20.57
C PRO A 57 -9.26 -1.02 19.83
N ALA A 58 -9.57 -2.13 20.49
CA ALA A 58 -9.51 -3.47 19.92
C ALA A 58 -10.92 -3.78 19.38
N PRO A 59 -11.21 -3.50 18.10
CA PRO A 59 -12.60 -3.38 17.64
C PRO A 59 -13.34 -4.71 17.63
N VAL A 60 -12.59 -5.82 17.70
CA VAL A 60 -13.08 -7.20 17.70
C VAL A 60 -12.71 -7.93 19.01
N GLY A 61 -12.29 -7.20 20.05
CA GLY A 61 -11.86 -7.76 21.33
C GLY A 61 -10.39 -8.23 21.34
N GLU A 62 -10.01 -8.98 22.38
CA GLU A 62 -8.65 -9.50 22.58
C GLU A 62 -8.48 -10.79 21.77
N LEU A 63 -7.78 -10.72 20.64
CA LEU A 63 -7.58 -11.85 19.71
C LEU A 63 -6.16 -12.39 19.72
N THR A 64 -5.30 -11.91 20.62
CA THR A 64 -3.85 -12.12 20.56
C THR A 64 -3.45 -13.58 20.70
N THR A 65 -4.22 -14.39 21.44
CA THR A 65 -4.00 -15.82 21.66
C THR A 65 -5.15 -16.70 21.18
N ALA A 66 -6.17 -16.12 20.53
CA ALA A 66 -7.31 -16.86 20.03
C ALA A 66 -6.87 -17.84 18.91
N ASN A 67 -7.54 -18.99 18.82
CA ASN A 67 -7.22 -19.98 17.80
C ASN A 67 -7.60 -19.46 16.39
N ALA A 68 -7.03 -20.07 15.35
CA ALA A 68 -7.19 -19.59 13.98
C ALA A 68 -8.65 -19.56 13.49
N GLU A 69 -9.52 -20.46 13.97
CA GLU A 69 -10.92 -20.53 13.53
C GLU A 69 -11.78 -19.46 14.20
N GLU A 70 -11.53 -19.21 15.48
CA GLU A 70 -12.17 -18.15 16.23
C GLU A 70 -11.81 -16.78 15.64
N VAL A 71 -10.53 -16.54 15.37
CA VAL A 71 -10.07 -15.32 14.71
C VAL A 71 -10.72 -15.18 13.33
N ALA A 72 -10.69 -16.22 12.49
CA ALA A 72 -11.30 -16.16 11.16
C ALA A 72 -12.80 -15.85 11.24
N SER A 73 -13.52 -16.45 12.19
CA SER A 73 -14.94 -16.19 12.41
C SER A 73 -15.19 -14.72 12.76
N LEU A 74 -14.56 -14.24 13.84
CA LEU A 74 -14.79 -12.91 14.38
C LEU A 74 -14.41 -11.80 13.39
N VAL A 75 -13.28 -11.96 12.67
CA VAL A 75 -12.84 -10.99 11.66
C VAL A 75 -13.81 -10.95 10.49
N THR A 76 -14.32 -12.10 10.02
CA THR A 76 -15.25 -12.14 8.88
C THR A 76 -16.62 -11.56 9.22
N GLU A 77 -17.10 -11.77 10.45
CA GLU A 77 -18.33 -11.15 10.94
C GLU A 77 -18.16 -9.63 11.11
N ALA A 78 -17.03 -9.18 11.63
CA ALA A 78 -16.75 -7.75 11.77
C ALA A 78 -16.68 -7.01 10.43
N LEU A 79 -16.13 -7.65 9.39
CA LEU A 79 -16.06 -7.11 8.03
C LEU A 79 -17.40 -7.15 7.29
N GLY A 80 -18.28 -8.10 7.64
CA GLY A 80 -19.56 -8.32 6.97
C GLY A 80 -19.44 -8.72 5.49
N GLY A 81 -20.47 -8.39 4.71
CA GLY A 81 -20.56 -8.71 3.28
C GLY A 81 -21.34 -9.99 2.96
N ALA A 82 -21.45 -10.32 1.68
CA ALA A 82 -22.19 -11.48 1.19
C ALA A 82 -21.59 -12.81 1.68
N PRO A 83 -22.40 -13.90 1.82
CA PRO A 83 -21.92 -15.19 2.32
C PRO A 83 -20.66 -15.72 1.64
N ASP A 84 -20.58 -15.63 0.31
CA ASP A 84 -19.41 -16.08 -0.47
C ASP A 84 -18.15 -15.25 -0.16
N THR A 85 -18.31 -13.95 0.05
CA THR A 85 -17.20 -13.06 0.44
C THR A 85 -16.71 -13.39 1.84
N ARG A 86 -17.63 -13.65 2.78
CA ARG A 86 -17.27 -14.06 4.15
C ARG A 86 -16.54 -15.40 4.15
N ASN A 87 -17.02 -16.38 3.38
CA ASN A 87 -16.35 -17.66 3.21
C ASN A 87 -14.95 -17.47 2.62
N HIS A 88 -14.82 -16.67 1.56
CA HIS A 88 -13.52 -16.39 0.94
C HIS A 88 -12.52 -15.76 1.94
N ASN A 89 -12.98 -14.78 2.71
CA ASN A 89 -12.18 -14.11 3.72
C ASN A 89 -11.78 -15.07 4.86
N ARG A 90 -12.71 -15.92 5.31
CA ARG A 90 -12.48 -16.94 6.34
C ARG A 90 -11.35 -17.88 5.93
N TRP A 91 -11.42 -18.41 4.70
CA TRP A 91 -10.38 -19.27 4.15
C TRP A 91 -9.02 -18.57 4.05
N GLY A 92 -8.99 -17.32 3.60
CA GLY A 92 -7.76 -16.53 3.52
C GLY A 92 -7.12 -16.31 4.89
N ILE A 93 -7.91 -15.96 5.90
CA ILE A 93 -7.42 -15.74 7.27
C ILE A 93 -6.92 -17.05 7.87
N ARG A 94 -7.67 -18.16 7.74
CA ARG A 94 -7.19 -19.47 8.19
C ARG A 94 -5.85 -19.83 7.55
N GLY A 95 -5.73 -19.66 6.24
CA GLY A 95 -4.47 -19.94 5.52
C GLY A 95 -3.29 -19.08 6.02
N LEU A 96 -3.53 -17.79 6.31
CA LEU A 96 -2.51 -16.93 6.91
C LEU A 96 -2.10 -17.42 8.30
N LEU A 97 -3.07 -17.73 9.17
CA LEU A 97 -2.79 -18.11 10.55
C LEU A 97 -2.11 -19.49 10.63
N THR A 98 -2.52 -20.45 9.81
CA THR A 98 -1.82 -21.74 9.68
C THR A 98 -0.37 -21.56 9.22
N HIS A 99 -0.09 -20.59 8.32
CA HIS A 99 1.31 -20.27 7.96
C HIS A 99 2.09 -19.70 9.16
N LEU A 100 1.48 -18.84 9.97
CA LEU A 100 2.11 -18.24 11.15
C LEU A 100 2.33 -19.25 12.29
N GLU A 101 1.51 -20.30 12.37
CA GLU A 101 1.68 -21.38 13.37
C GLU A 101 3.02 -22.12 13.25
N LEU A 102 3.63 -22.10 12.06
CA LEU A 102 4.96 -22.69 11.81
C LEU A 102 6.10 -21.95 12.52
N TYR A 103 5.86 -20.73 13.00
CA TYR A 103 6.86 -19.87 13.61
C TYR A 103 6.66 -19.77 15.13
N PRO A 104 7.75 -19.63 15.92
CA PRO A 104 7.66 -19.56 17.36
C PRO A 104 6.98 -18.25 17.81
N GLY A 105 6.14 -18.36 18.85
CA GLY A 105 5.47 -17.22 19.47
C GLY A 105 4.20 -17.64 20.21
N GLN A 106 3.85 -16.91 21.27
CA GLN A 106 2.61 -17.10 22.03
C GLN A 106 1.46 -16.24 21.48
N THR A 107 1.80 -15.15 20.77
CA THR A 107 0.81 -14.27 20.13
C THR A 107 0.99 -14.25 18.62
N TRP A 108 -0.07 -13.89 17.90
CA TRP A 108 -0.01 -13.70 16.45
C TRP A 108 1.01 -12.65 16.02
N GLN A 109 1.22 -11.59 16.82
CA GLN A 109 2.27 -10.60 16.58
C GLN A 109 3.68 -11.21 16.68
N GLN A 110 3.95 -12.00 17.73
CA GLN A 110 5.25 -12.65 17.89
C GLN A 110 5.52 -13.61 16.72
N ARG A 111 4.51 -14.39 16.32
CA ARG A 111 4.64 -15.30 15.17
C ARG A 111 4.89 -14.55 13.86
N TRP A 112 4.24 -13.39 13.67
CA TRP A 112 4.49 -12.50 12.54
C TRP A 112 5.94 -11.99 12.50
N GLU A 113 6.45 -11.53 13.64
CA GLU A 113 7.82 -11.03 13.78
C GLU A 113 8.84 -12.16 13.58
N SER A 114 8.62 -13.33 14.18
CA SER A 114 9.44 -14.54 14.00
C SER A 114 9.46 -15.04 12.56
N ALA A 115 8.38 -14.82 11.80
CA ALA A 115 8.33 -15.13 10.38
C ALA A 115 9.13 -14.15 9.50
N GLY A 116 9.72 -13.10 10.08
CA GLY A 116 10.46 -12.07 9.35
C GLY A 116 9.58 -11.12 8.56
N LEU A 117 8.25 -11.16 8.76
CA LEU A 117 7.29 -10.38 7.99
C LEU A 117 7.25 -8.89 8.38
N ASN A 118 8.14 -8.48 9.29
CA ASN A 118 8.35 -7.08 9.65
C ASN A 118 9.44 -6.40 8.81
N GLU A 119 10.20 -7.19 8.05
CA GLU A 119 11.25 -6.70 7.16
C GLU A 119 10.66 -6.13 5.86
N PRO A 120 11.27 -5.07 5.30
CA PRO A 120 10.85 -4.52 4.02
C PRO A 120 10.96 -5.56 2.90
N GLY A 121 9.91 -5.69 2.09
CA GLY A 121 9.85 -6.66 0.99
C GLY A 121 9.49 -8.09 1.40
N ALA A 122 9.56 -8.42 2.69
CA ALA A 122 9.20 -9.74 3.21
C ALA A 122 7.68 -9.82 3.45
N THR A 123 6.92 -10.13 2.39
CA THR A 123 5.47 -10.34 2.49
C THR A 123 5.14 -11.83 2.56
N VAL A 124 3.98 -12.15 3.16
CA VAL A 124 3.44 -13.54 3.16
C VAL A 124 3.30 -14.06 1.73
N THR A 125 2.97 -13.18 0.78
CA THR A 125 2.85 -13.53 -0.65
C THR A 125 4.19 -13.77 -1.33
N ALA A 126 5.27 -13.12 -0.87
CA ALA A 126 6.63 -13.36 -1.34
C ALA A 126 7.21 -14.65 -0.75
N GLN A 127 6.84 -15.02 0.47
CA GLN A 127 7.22 -16.32 1.06
C GLN A 127 6.46 -17.49 0.42
N ALA A 128 5.26 -17.26 -0.10
CA ALA A 128 4.42 -18.26 -0.74
C ALA A 128 4.68 -18.38 -2.26
N THR A 129 5.94 -18.46 -2.70
CA THR A 129 6.33 -18.39 -4.13
C THR A 129 5.71 -19.47 -5.04
N THR A 130 5.32 -20.61 -4.49
CA THR A 130 4.72 -21.73 -5.24
C THR A 130 3.20 -21.71 -5.32
N VAL A 131 2.54 -20.67 -4.78
CA VAL A 131 1.07 -20.62 -4.72
C VAL A 131 0.43 -20.02 -5.97
N SER A 132 -0.79 -20.48 -6.27
CA SER A 132 -1.58 -19.93 -7.37
C SER A 132 -1.81 -18.42 -7.20
N PRO A 133 -1.96 -17.64 -8.30
CA PRO A 133 -2.24 -16.21 -8.22
C PRO A 133 -3.48 -15.88 -7.38
N THR A 134 -4.49 -16.75 -7.41
CA THR A 134 -5.71 -16.65 -6.59
C THR A 134 -5.40 -16.77 -5.11
N LEU A 135 -4.59 -17.76 -4.71
CA LEU A 135 -4.19 -17.94 -3.32
C LEU A 135 -3.30 -16.78 -2.84
N ARG A 136 -2.42 -16.27 -3.70
CA ARG A 136 -1.61 -15.08 -3.41
C ARG A 136 -2.47 -13.86 -3.12
N ARG A 137 -3.50 -13.61 -3.93
CA ARG A 137 -4.46 -12.50 -3.69
C ARG A 137 -5.21 -12.68 -2.38
N ARG A 138 -5.59 -13.91 -2.02
CA ARG A 138 -6.24 -14.25 -0.76
C ARG A 138 -5.36 -13.97 0.45
N LEU A 139 -4.11 -14.41 0.42
CA LEU A 139 -3.13 -14.17 1.49
C LEU A 139 -2.85 -12.68 1.66
N ASN A 140 -2.76 -11.94 0.56
CA ASN A 140 -2.63 -10.48 0.59
C ASN A 140 -3.84 -9.83 1.28
N ALA A 141 -5.07 -10.20 0.91
CA ALA A 141 -6.27 -9.69 1.56
C ALA A 141 -6.32 -10.08 3.04
N ALA A 142 -5.96 -11.32 3.39
CA ALA A 142 -5.91 -11.81 4.77
C ALA A 142 -4.93 -11.01 5.64
N ALA A 143 -3.74 -10.69 5.13
CA ALA A 143 -2.79 -9.81 5.82
C ALA A 143 -3.40 -8.42 6.07
N GLY A 144 -4.06 -7.84 5.07
CA GLY A 144 -4.79 -6.59 5.21
C GLY A 144 -5.91 -6.64 6.26
N HIS A 145 -6.66 -7.74 6.33
CA HIS A 145 -7.68 -7.95 7.36
C HIS A 145 -7.06 -8.05 8.75
N ALA A 146 -5.98 -8.83 8.92
CA ALA A 146 -5.26 -8.97 10.18
C ALA A 146 -4.74 -7.62 10.70
N PHE A 147 -4.26 -6.75 9.79
CA PHE A 147 -3.86 -5.39 10.13
C PHE A 147 -5.06 -4.52 10.52
N ALA A 148 -6.16 -4.62 9.79
CA ALA A 148 -7.36 -3.81 10.03
C ALA A 148 -8.00 -4.13 11.40
N VAL A 149 -8.02 -5.39 11.81
CA VAL A 149 -8.50 -5.81 13.14
C VAL A 149 -7.46 -5.67 14.25
N ARG A 150 -6.25 -5.20 13.93
CA ARG A 150 -5.11 -5.07 14.86
C ARG A 150 -4.68 -6.38 15.52
N LEU A 151 -4.92 -7.51 14.85
CA LEU A 151 -4.38 -8.81 15.25
C LEU A 151 -2.85 -8.80 15.18
N VAL A 152 -2.33 -8.11 14.16
CA VAL A 152 -0.92 -7.85 13.93
C VAL A 152 -0.74 -6.38 13.58
N GLN A 153 0.30 -5.76 14.13
CA GLN A 153 0.73 -4.41 13.80
C GLN A 153 2.06 -4.47 13.05
N PRO A 154 2.05 -4.34 11.71
CA PRO A 154 3.28 -4.33 10.94
C PRO A 154 4.06 -3.02 11.18
N SER A 155 5.36 -3.06 10.93
CA SER A 155 6.14 -1.84 10.74
C SER A 155 5.60 -1.07 9.53
N LEU A 156 5.77 0.25 9.50
CA LEU A 156 5.36 1.06 8.34
C LEU A 156 6.07 0.60 7.05
N ARG A 157 7.32 0.12 7.16
CA ARG A 157 8.10 -0.39 6.02
C ARG A 157 7.55 -1.70 5.50
N ALA A 158 7.21 -2.64 6.39
CA ALA A 158 6.53 -3.88 6.02
C ALA A 158 5.17 -3.59 5.40
N PHE A 159 4.37 -2.72 6.02
CA PHE A 159 3.06 -2.34 5.49
C PHE A 159 3.14 -1.80 4.06
N ARG A 160 4.10 -0.92 3.77
CA ARG A 160 4.33 -0.36 2.43
C ARG A 160 4.78 -1.38 1.39
N SER A 161 5.22 -2.56 1.81
CA SER A 161 5.58 -3.66 0.92
C SER A 161 4.35 -4.42 0.40
N TYR A 162 3.17 -4.20 1.00
CA TYR A 162 1.91 -4.78 0.55
C TYR A 162 1.18 -3.85 -0.43
N LEU A 163 0.59 -4.45 -1.47
CA LEU A 163 -0.29 -3.77 -2.40
C LEU A 163 -1.74 -4.10 -2.06
N PHE A 164 -2.34 -3.32 -1.17
CA PHE A 164 -3.75 -3.49 -0.81
C PHE A 164 -4.65 -2.64 -1.68
N SER A 165 -5.59 -3.24 -2.39
CA SER A 165 -6.56 -2.50 -3.22
C SER A 165 -7.76 -1.95 -2.43
N CYS A 166 -8.03 -2.49 -1.24
CA CYS A 166 -9.25 -2.21 -0.48
C CYS A 166 -9.01 -1.98 1.02
N TYR A 167 -7.76 -1.78 1.44
CA TYR A 167 -7.42 -1.69 2.86
C TYR A 167 -8.11 -0.52 3.59
N PRO A 168 -8.15 0.71 3.05
CA PRO A 168 -8.88 1.80 3.69
C PRO A 168 -10.34 1.48 4.01
N ARG A 169 -11.01 0.76 3.10
CA ARG A 169 -12.40 0.32 3.30
C ARG A 169 -12.51 -0.65 4.47
N TRP A 170 -11.68 -1.69 4.50
CA TRP A 170 -11.70 -2.67 5.60
C TRP A 170 -11.39 -2.03 6.95
N PHE A 171 -10.37 -1.16 6.99
CA PHE A 171 -9.99 -0.45 8.20
C PHE A 171 -11.13 0.42 8.73
N ARG A 172 -11.80 1.19 7.87
CA ARG A 172 -12.98 2.00 8.24
C ARG A 172 -14.12 1.15 8.81
N THR A 173 -14.48 0.07 8.10
CA THR A 173 -15.54 -0.85 8.53
C THR A 173 -15.29 -1.42 9.92
N ILE A 174 -14.05 -1.78 10.21
CA ILE A 174 -13.66 -2.37 11.49
C ILE A 174 -13.51 -1.31 12.59
N ALA A 175 -12.90 -0.16 12.28
CA ALA A 175 -12.60 0.88 13.28
C ALA A 175 -13.87 1.50 13.88
N ARG A 176 -14.95 1.63 13.09
CA ARG A 176 -16.23 2.24 13.52
C ARG A 176 -16.05 3.57 14.27
N ASP A 177 -15.08 4.37 13.82
CA ASP A 177 -14.67 5.61 14.48
C ASP A 177 -15.27 6.83 13.75
N PRO A 178 -16.20 7.58 14.39
CA PRO A 178 -16.81 8.76 13.78
C PRO A 178 -15.80 9.84 13.37
N LEU A 179 -14.68 9.99 14.10
CA LEU A 179 -13.65 10.96 13.78
C LEU A 179 -12.84 10.53 12.56
N LEU A 180 -12.59 9.22 12.41
CA LEU A 180 -11.99 8.66 11.21
C LEU A 180 -12.88 8.87 10.00
N GLU A 181 -14.20 8.68 10.12
CA GLU A 181 -15.15 8.90 9.03
C GLU A 181 -15.19 10.38 8.61
N GLU A 182 -15.21 11.31 9.57
CA GLU A 182 -15.15 12.73 9.29
C GLU A 182 -13.83 13.13 8.61
N PHE A 183 -12.70 12.57 9.05
CA PHE A 183 -11.41 12.74 8.38
C PHE A 183 -11.46 12.23 6.93
N CYS A 184 -11.95 11.01 6.72
CA CYS A 184 -12.07 10.42 5.38
C CYS A 184 -12.93 11.31 4.47
N ARG A 185 -14.07 11.78 4.95
CA ARG A 185 -14.97 12.68 4.23
C ARG A 185 -14.27 13.97 3.78
N ARG A 186 -13.45 14.57 4.66
CA ARG A 186 -12.67 15.78 4.32
C ARG A 186 -11.60 15.51 3.27
N VAL A 187 -10.90 14.38 3.37
CA VAL A 187 -9.86 13.98 2.40
C VAL A 187 -10.48 13.72 1.02
N GLU A 188 -11.61 13.02 0.97
CA GLU A 188 -12.34 12.71 -0.27
C GLU A 188 -12.89 13.98 -0.96
N ALA A 189 -13.18 15.04 -0.20
CA ALA A 189 -13.60 16.33 -0.75
C ALA A 189 -12.47 17.16 -1.41
N LEU A 190 -11.20 16.77 -1.23
CA LEU A 190 -10.07 17.46 -1.86
C LEU A 190 -9.99 17.12 -3.36
N PRO A 191 -9.73 18.11 -4.23
CA PRO A 191 -9.63 17.89 -5.69
C PRO A 191 -8.27 17.31 -6.06
N VAL A 192 -7.97 16.10 -5.59
CA VAL A 192 -6.75 15.34 -5.90
C VAL A 192 -7.10 14.00 -6.52
N SER A 193 -6.10 13.34 -7.13
CA SER A 193 -6.32 12.04 -7.78
C SER A 193 -6.69 10.95 -6.78
N ARG A 194 -7.37 9.91 -7.25
CA ARG A 194 -7.81 8.76 -6.44
C ARG A 194 -6.65 8.03 -5.78
N GLU A 195 -5.50 7.96 -6.45
CA GLU A 195 -4.27 7.39 -5.92
C GLU A 195 -3.80 8.17 -4.70
N ARG A 196 -3.86 9.51 -4.75
CA ARG A 196 -3.50 10.36 -3.60
C ARG A 196 -4.46 10.23 -2.43
N HIS A 197 -5.76 10.06 -2.70
CA HIS A 197 -6.72 9.71 -1.65
C HIS A 197 -6.37 8.36 -1.00
N HIS A 198 -6.09 7.34 -1.80
CA HIS A 198 -5.75 6.00 -1.32
C HIS A 198 -4.49 5.99 -0.43
N ASP A 199 -3.45 6.71 -0.85
CA ASP A 199 -2.18 6.80 -0.11
C ASP A 199 -2.35 7.54 1.23
N ALA A 200 -3.10 8.64 1.23
CA ALA A 200 -3.38 9.40 2.45
C ALA A 200 -4.14 8.55 3.48
N LEU A 201 -5.19 7.85 3.05
CA LEU A 201 -6.00 7.01 3.92
C LEU A 201 -5.24 5.78 4.43
N SER A 202 -4.45 5.13 3.56
CA SER A 202 -3.64 3.97 3.93
C SER A 202 -2.54 4.34 4.93
N THR A 203 -1.93 5.51 4.78
CA THR A 203 -0.88 5.99 5.69
C THR A 203 -1.43 6.29 7.09
N CYS A 204 -2.64 6.84 7.20
CA CYS A 204 -3.29 7.06 8.49
C CYS A 204 -3.52 5.75 9.25
N ALA A 205 -3.90 4.69 8.54
CA ALA A 205 -4.17 3.38 9.14
C ALA A 205 -2.90 2.59 9.51
N ALA A 206 -1.76 2.85 8.84
CA ALA A 206 -0.49 2.13 9.06
C ALA A 206 0.40 2.67 10.18
N ARG A 207 0.05 3.80 10.82
CA ARG A 207 0.93 4.45 11.81
C ARG A 207 0.93 3.68 13.15
N ARG A 208 2.00 2.93 13.42
CA ARG A 208 2.25 2.21 14.69
C ARG A 208 2.52 3.17 15.86
N PRO A 209 2.02 2.89 17.08
CA PRO A 209 2.50 3.53 18.32
C PRO A 209 3.93 3.04 18.67
N SER A 210 4.97 3.85 18.46
CA SER A 210 6.41 3.52 18.66
C SER A 210 6.95 3.57 20.12
N SER A 211 6.86 2.51 20.92
CA SER A 211 7.30 2.37 22.35
C SER A 211 8.33 3.40 22.93
N ALA A 212 8.07 3.80 24.18
CA ALA A 212 8.65 4.88 24.97
C ALA A 212 10.20 4.94 25.12
N SER A 213 10.70 6.11 25.54
CA SER A 213 11.85 6.22 26.45
C SER A 213 11.60 7.33 27.48
N SER A 214 11.87 6.95 28.72
CA SER A 214 11.69 7.63 30.02
C SER A 214 12.21 9.05 30.13
N TRP A 215 11.58 9.87 30.97
CA TRP A 215 12.24 10.96 31.69
C TRP A 215 11.87 10.95 33.18
N PRO A 216 12.81 11.32 34.07
CA PRO A 216 12.69 11.21 35.52
C PRO A 216 11.85 12.34 36.11
N SER A 217 11.50 12.15 37.39
CA SER A 217 10.59 12.92 38.24
C SER A 217 10.80 14.43 38.25
#